data_AF-A0A7S2GDI5-F1
#
_entry.id   AF-A0A7S2GDI5-F1
#
_cell.length_a   1.000
_cell.length_b   1.000
_cell.length_c   1.000
_cell.angle_alpha   90.00
_cell.angle_beta   90.00
_cell.angle_gamma   90.00
#
_symmetry.space_group_name_H-M   'P 1'
#
loop_
_entity.id
_entity.type
_entity.pdbx_description
1 polymer ?
#
loop_
_entity_poly.entity_id
_entity_poly.type
_entity_poly.pdbx_seq_one_letter_code
_entity_poly.pdbx_strand_id
1 'polypeptide(L)'
;LGKSTAPTSFFNSSGRGYPDIAAQAVDYPVIVEGGLTLSVAGTSCAAPTSAGIIGLLNDARLAANKTTLGFLNPLLYANPAALTDTTSGDQVGCGTVAQPLGFSAVEGWDAVTGLGSLNYERLLEVVMALP
;
A
#
# COMPACT_ATOMS: atom_id res chain seq x y z
N LEU A 1 -8.31 13.95 1.80
CA LEU A 1 -6.83 14.08 1.74
C LEU A 1 -6.37 14.11 3.18
N GLY A 2 -5.46 13.22 3.58
CA GLY A 2 -4.97 13.13 4.96
C GLY A 2 -4.45 14.48 5.50
N LYS A 3 -4.15 14.53 6.80
CA LYS A 3 -3.60 15.74 7.42
C LYS A 3 -2.25 16.07 6.78
N SER A 4 -2.14 17.22 6.10
CA SER A 4 -0.89 17.70 5.51
C SER A 4 -0.21 18.70 6.44
N THR A 5 1.10 18.58 6.59
CA THR A 5 1.95 19.58 7.24
C THR A 5 2.59 20.53 6.23
N ALA A 6 2.48 20.23 4.92
CA ALA A 6 2.96 21.08 3.85
C ALA A 6 1.93 22.18 3.49
N PRO A 7 2.37 23.40 3.10
CA PRO A 7 1.45 24.42 2.60
C PRO A 7 0.68 23.94 1.36
N THR A 8 -0.57 24.39 1.19
CA THR A 8 -1.42 23.97 0.06
C THR A 8 -0.86 24.37 -1.31
N SER A 9 0.08 25.31 -1.38
CA SER A 9 0.81 25.65 -2.61
C SER A 9 1.77 24.56 -3.09
N PHE A 10 2.06 23.55 -2.25
CA PHE A 10 3.03 22.48 -2.56
C PHE A 10 2.39 21.28 -3.24
N PHE A 11 1.06 21.18 -3.29
CA PHE A 11 0.37 20.06 -3.93
C PHE A 11 -0.96 20.50 -4.56
N ASN A 12 -1.43 19.73 -5.53
CA ASN A 12 -2.75 19.94 -6.12
C ASN A 12 -3.79 19.09 -5.38
N SER A 13 -4.64 19.75 -4.58
CA SER A 13 -5.69 19.08 -3.80
C SER A 13 -6.82 18.48 -4.64
N SER A 14 -6.92 18.85 -5.92
CA SER A 14 -7.94 18.32 -6.84
C SER A 14 -7.41 17.20 -7.74
N GLY A 15 -6.12 16.85 -7.62
CA GLY A 15 -5.51 15.75 -8.36
C GLY A 15 -5.80 14.38 -7.77
N ARG A 16 -5.42 13.32 -8.48
CA ARG A 16 -5.46 11.94 -7.97
C ARG A 16 -4.40 11.80 -6.88
N GLY A 17 -4.85 11.60 -5.64
CA GLY A 17 -3.97 11.30 -4.51
C GLY A 17 -3.47 9.86 -4.52
N TYR A 18 -2.22 9.63 -4.15
CA TYR A 18 -1.59 8.31 -4.07
C TYR A 18 -0.76 8.22 -2.78
N PRO A 19 -0.38 7.01 -2.30
CA PRO A 19 -0.59 5.68 -2.92
C PRO A 19 -2.03 5.16 -2.81
N ASP A 20 -2.31 4.03 -3.47
CA ASP A 20 -3.56 3.27 -3.27
C ASP A 20 -3.45 2.34 -2.05
N ILE A 21 -2.29 1.70 -1.88
CA ILE A 21 -1.98 0.72 -0.83
C ILE A 21 -0.53 0.87 -0.38
N ALA A 22 -0.19 0.30 0.76
CA ALA A 22 1.16 0.21 1.30
C ALA A 22 1.54 -1.25 1.64
N ALA A 23 2.82 -1.50 1.82
CA ALA A 23 3.36 -2.75 2.37
C ALA A 23 4.70 -2.47 3.05
N GLN A 24 5.24 -3.46 3.76
CA GLN A 24 6.56 -3.38 4.37
C GLN A 24 7.59 -2.95 3.31
N ALA A 25 8.44 -1.99 3.67
CA ALA A 25 9.36 -1.35 2.75
C ALA A 25 10.76 -1.13 3.35
N VAL A 26 11.03 -1.63 4.55
CA VAL A 26 12.33 -1.51 5.22
C VAL A 26 12.82 -2.87 5.70
N ASP A 27 14.13 -3.00 5.88
CA ASP A 27 14.79 -4.19 6.44
C ASP A 27 14.49 -5.51 5.72
N TYR A 28 14.46 -5.48 4.38
CA TYR A 28 14.39 -6.71 3.59
C TYR A 28 15.76 -7.40 3.51
N PRO A 29 15.85 -8.67 3.93
CA PRO A 29 17.00 -9.51 3.62
C PRO A 29 16.94 -9.98 2.16
N VAL A 30 17.99 -9.74 1.40
CA VAL A 30 18.11 -10.19 0.00
C VAL A 30 19.46 -10.84 -0.24
N ILE A 31 19.50 -11.76 -1.20
CA ILE A 31 20.76 -12.33 -1.70
C ILE A 31 21.08 -11.65 -3.04
N VAL A 32 22.23 -10.99 -3.12
CA VAL A 32 22.72 -10.34 -4.34
C VAL A 32 24.11 -10.91 -4.63
N GLU A 33 24.29 -11.50 -5.81
CA GLU A 33 25.56 -12.11 -6.24
C GLU A 33 26.12 -13.14 -5.25
N GLY A 34 25.24 -13.87 -4.56
CA GLY A 34 25.60 -14.87 -3.54
C GLY A 34 25.92 -14.29 -2.15
N GLY A 35 25.91 -12.96 -1.99
CA GLY A 35 26.07 -12.27 -0.71
C GLY A 35 24.73 -11.90 -0.06
N LEU A 36 24.67 -11.97 1.27
CA LEU A 36 23.50 -11.57 2.07
C LEU A 36 23.55 -10.06 2.40
N THR A 37 22.49 -9.35 2.05
CA THR A 37 22.26 -7.94 2.39
C THR A 37 21.01 -7.83 3.26
N LEU A 38 21.12 -7.28 4.47
CA LEU A 38 20.07 -7.39 5.50
C LEU A 38 19.16 -6.17 5.65
N SER A 39 19.42 -5.07 4.95
CA SER A 39 18.75 -3.79 5.20
C SER A 39 18.32 -3.09 3.91
N VAL A 40 17.83 -3.86 2.92
CA VAL A 40 17.29 -3.25 1.71
C VAL A 40 15.95 -2.60 2.05
N ALA A 41 15.78 -1.37 1.58
CA ALA A 41 14.61 -0.56 1.83
C ALA A 41 14.14 0.15 0.54
N GLY A 42 12.90 0.59 0.55
CA GLY A 42 12.24 1.32 -0.53
C GLY A 42 10.91 0.69 -0.92
N THR A 43 10.06 1.49 -1.55
CA THR A 43 8.79 1.02 -2.11
C THR A 43 8.98 -0.04 -3.21
N SER A 44 10.20 -0.17 -3.76
CA SER A 44 10.63 -1.30 -4.60
C SER A 44 10.52 -2.66 -3.91
N CYS A 45 10.59 -2.73 -2.58
CA CYS A 45 10.32 -3.95 -1.81
C CYS A 45 8.82 -4.15 -1.55
N ALA A 46 8.08 -3.05 -1.36
CA ALA A 46 6.64 -3.08 -1.13
C ALA A 46 5.87 -3.58 -2.37
N ALA A 47 6.25 -3.13 -3.57
CA ALA A 47 5.58 -3.52 -4.82
C ALA A 47 5.53 -5.06 -5.06
N PRO A 48 6.65 -5.80 -5.03
CA PRO A 48 6.63 -7.26 -5.17
C PRO A 48 5.98 -7.97 -3.98
N THR A 49 6.05 -7.40 -2.77
CA THR A 49 5.34 -7.93 -1.59
C THR A 49 3.83 -7.92 -1.82
N SER A 50 3.27 -6.79 -2.24
CA SER A 50 1.86 -6.66 -2.61
C SER A 50 1.49 -7.57 -3.78
N ALA A 51 2.35 -7.66 -4.80
CA ALA A 51 2.14 -8.53 -5.95
C ALA A 51 2.08 -10.03 -5.55
N GLY A 52 2.88 -10.45 -4.58
CA GLY A 52 2.84 -11.81 -4.03
C GLY A 52 1.49 -12.14 -3.40
N ILE A 53 0.95 -11.25 -2.56
CA ILE A 53 -0.38 -11.42 -1.95
C ILE A 53 -1.47 -11.47 -3.03
N ILE A 54 -1.43 -10.57 -4.02
CA ILE A 54 -2.37 -10.57 -5.16
C ILE A 54 -2.26 -11.85 -5.98
N GLY A 55 -1.04 -12.38 -6.16
CA GLY A 55 -0.78 -13.66 -6.81
C GLY A 55 -1.49 -14.82 -6.10
N LEU A 56 -1.37 -14.89 -4.77
CA LEU A 56 -2.06 -15.90 -3.95
C LEU A 56 -3.59 -15.78 -4.04
N LEU A 57 -4.12 -14.56 -4.07
CA LEU A 57 -5.57 -14.33 -4.25
C LEU A 57 -6.05 -14.79 -5.63
N ASN A 58 -5.27 -14.55 -6.68
CA ASN A 58 -5.55 -15.05 -8.02
C ASN A 58 -5.46 -16.58 -8.10
N ASP A 59 -4.48 -17.19 -7.42
CA ASP A 59 -4.33 -18.65 -7.35
C ASP A 59 -5.57 -19.29 -6.72
N ALA A 60 -6.04 -18.77 -5.57
CA ALA A 60 -7.26 -19.24 -4.93
C ALA A 60 -8.51 -19.10 -5.82
N ARG A 61 -8.62 -17.99 -6.56
CA ARG A 61 -9.71 -17.79 -7.53
C ARG A 61 -9.65 -18.79 -8.68
N LEU A 62 -8.47 -18.99 -9.26
CA LEU A 62 -8.27 -19.94 -10.37
C LEU A 62 -8.53 -21.39 -9.92
N ALA A 63 -8.13 -21.77 -8.71
CA ALA A 63 -8.44 -23.08 -8.12
C ALA A 63 -9.95 -23.32 -7.97
N ALA A 64 -10.75 -22.25 -7.87
CA ALA A 64 -12.22 -22.29 -7.87
C ALA A 64 -12.84 -22.03 -9.26
N ASN A 65 -12.08 -22.15 -10.35
CA ASN A 65 -12.51 -21.89 -11.73
C ASN A 65 -13.01 -20.46 -11.99
N LYS A 66 -12.53 -19.47 -11.23
CA LYS A 66 -12.83 -18.05 -11.42
C LYS A 66 -11.74 -17.34 -12.23
N THR A 67 -12.00 -16.12 -12.68
CA THR A 67 -11.03 -15.28 -13.41
C THR A 67 -10.07 -14.53 -12.47
N THR A 68 -8.96 -14.02 -12.98
CA THR A 68 -8.05 -13.16 -12.21
C THR A 68 -8.63 -11.76 -11.97
N LEU A 69 -8.10 -11.05 -10.96
CA LEU A 69 -8.66 -9.79 -10.46
C LEU A 69 -8.48 -8.56 -11.39
N GLY A 70 -7.48 -8.56 -12.26
CA GLY A 70 -7.23 -7.44 -13.18
C GLY A 70 -6.95 -6.10 -12.48
N PHE A 71 -7.67 -5.04 -12.88
CA PHE A 71 -7.51 -3.70 -12.31
C PHE A 71 -8.14 -3.60 -10.91
N LEU A 72 -7.29 -3.50 -9.88
CA LEU A 72 -7.69 -3.67 -8.48
C LEU A 72 -8.31 -2.43 -7.83
N ASN A 73 -8.00 -1.21 -8.29
CA ASN A 73 -8.38 -0.01 -7.54
C ASN A 73 -9.89 0.05 -7.24
N PRO A 74 -10.82 -0.17 -8.19
CA PRO A 74 -12.25 -0.16 -7.88
C PRO A 74 -12.64 -1.16 -6.79
N LEU A 75 -12.06 -2.37 -6.80
CA LEU A 75 -12.33 -3.39 -5.80
C LEU A 75 -11.83 -2.97 -4.41
N LEU A 76 -10.59 -2.47 -4.33
CA LEU A 76 -9.97 -2.10 -3.06
C LEU A 76 -10.68 -0.90 -2.42
N TYR A 77 -10.98 0.14 -3.21
CA TYR A 77 -11.69 1.32 -2.72
C TYR A 77 -13.15 1.02 -2.33
N ALA A 78 -13.77 -0.02 -2.89
CA ALA A 78 -15.08 -0.49 -2.47
C ALA A 78 -15.04 -1.34 -1.18
N ASN A 79 -13.86 -1.87 -0.82
CA ASN A 79 -13.68 -2.79 0.32
C ASN A 79 -12.53 -2.38 1.24
N PRO A 80 -12.47 -1.13 1.75
CA PRO A 80 -11.35 -0.65 2.56
C PRO A 80 -11.17 -1.43 3.86
N ALA A 81 -12.25 -1.98 4.43
CA ALA A 81 -12.20 -2.81 5.64
C ALA A 81 -11.44 -4.14 5.46
N ALA A 82 -11.22 -4.57 4.21
CA ALA A 82 -10.40 -5.74 3.90
C ALA A 82 -8.89 -5.45 3.91
N LEU A 83 -8.48 -4.21 4.20
CA LEU A 83 -7.09 -3.82 4.41
C LEU A 83 -6.83 -3.53 5.89
N THR A 84 -5.55 -3.43 6.24
CA THR A 84 -5.09 -2.98 7.56
C THR A 84 -4.70 -1.51 7.46
N ASP A 85 -5.55 -0.65 8.00
CA ASP A 85 -5.37 0.81 8.03
C ASP A 85 -4.15 1.21 8.88
N THR A 86 -3.35 2.15 8.38
CA THR A 86 -2.19 2.70 9.08
C THR A 86 -2.51 4.13 9.48
N THR A 87 -2.73 4.36 10.77
CA THR A 87 -3.30 5.62 11.26
C THR A 87 -2.28 6.57 11.89
N SER A 88 -0.99 6.24 11.82
CA SER A 88 0.07 6.99 12.46
C SER A 88 1.39 6.91 11.68
N GLY A 89 2.16 7.99 11.74
CA GLY A 89 3.42 8.15 11.01
C GLY A 89 3.33 9.27 9.99
N ASP A 90 4.48 9.75 9.54
CA ASP A 90 4.58 10.87 8.62
C ASP A 90 5.50 10.51 7.45
N GLN A 91 5.13 10.96 6.24
CA GLN A 91 6.11 11.03 5.16
C GLN A 91 6.84 12.36 5.19
N VAL A 92 8.17 12.31 5.06
CA VAL A 92 9.02 13.49 5.00
C VAL A 92 9.32 13.79 3.53
N GLY A 93 8.79 14.90 3.01
CA GLY A 93 9.15 15.44 1.70
C GLY A 93 10.40 16.32 1.79
N CYS A 94 10.42 17.48 1.12
CA CYS A 94 11.57 18.42 1.13
C CYS A 94 11.86 19.10 2.49
N GLY A 95 11.19 18.66 3.57
CA GLY A 95 11.44 19.12 4.93
C GLY A 95 12.50 18.27 5.64
N THR A 96 12.76 18.57 6.92
CA THR A 96 13.58 17.70 7.77
C THR A 96 12.68 16.88 8.70
N VAL A 97 13.19 15.85 9.36
CA VAL A 97 12.41 15.12 10.39
C VAL A 97 11.90 16.07 11.50
N ALA A 98 12.66 17.13 11.80
CA ALA A 98 12.28 18.14 12.79
C ALA A 98 11.24 19.16 12.27
N GLN A 99 11.09 19.29 10.95
CA GLN A 99 10.12 20.16 10.26
C GLN A 99 9.60 19.42 9.02
N PRO A 100 8.76 18.38 9.20
CA PRO A 100 8.36 17.53 8.10
C PRO A 100 7.43 18.32 7.17
N LEU A 101 7.87 18.54 5.94
CA LEU A 101 7.01 19.03 4.86
C LEU A 101 6.47 17.81 4.12
N GLY A 102 5.23 17.42 4.43
CA GLY A 102 4.63 16.23 3.83
C GLY A 102 3.19 15.98 4.26
N PHE A 103 2.87 14.70 4.44
CA PHE A 103 1.55 14.23 4.86
C PHE A 103 1.70 13.27 6.04
N SER A 104 0.68 13.24 6.87
CA SER A 104 0.55 12.31 7.99
C SER A 104 -0.43 11.21 7.62
N ALA A 105 -0.13 10.01 8.10
CA ALA A 105 -1.05 8.89 8.09
C ALA A 105 -2.21 9.19 9.06
N VAL A 106 -3.43 8.85 8.67
CA VAL A 106 -4.66 9.15 9.43
C VAL A 106 -5.66 8.01 9.24
N GLU A 107 -6.76 8.01 10.00
CA GLU A 107 -7.84 7.03 9.77
C GLU A 107 -8.41 7.13 8.35
N GLY A 108 -8.54 5.99 7.68
CA GLY A 108 -9.02 5.86 6.31
C GLY A 108 -7.94 6.12 5.26
N TRP A 109 -8.34 6.54 4.05
CA TRP A 109 -7.37 6.80 3.00
C TRP A 109 -6.51 8.04 3.31
N ASP A 110 -5.20 7.90 3.22
CA ASP A 110 -4.24 9.00 3.36
C ASP A 110 -3.17 9.03 2.25
N ALA A 111 -2.45 10.15 2.16
CA ALA A 111 -1.42 10.38 1.14
C ALA A 111 -0.02 9.88 1.58
N VAL A 112 0.02 8.91 2.50
CA VAL A 112 1.23 8.24 3.01
C VAL A 112 1.16 6.74 2.72
N THR A 113 0.05 6.10 3.09
CA THR A 113 -0.18 4.66 3.03
C THR A 113 -1.40 4.24 2.21
N GLY A 114 -2.17 5.20 1.70
CA GLY A 114 -3.36 4.92 0.91
C GLY A 114 -4.45 4.29 1.76
N LEU A 115 -5.02 3.18 1.32
CA LEU A 115 -5.98 2.37 2.10
C LEU A 115 -5.30 1.49 3.16
N GLY A 116 -3.97 1.56 3.30
CA GLY A 116 -3.18 0.71 4.18
C GLY A 116 -2.65 -0.55 3.49
N SER A 117 -2.35 -1.58 4.29
CA SER A 117 -1.72 -2.82 3.81
C SER A 117 -2.73 -3.93 3.52
N LEU A 118 -2.45 -4.74 2.51
CA LEU A 118 -3.32 -5.86 2.13
C LEU A 118 -3.40 -6.88 3.27
N ASN A 119 -4.61 -7.17 3.75
CA ASN A 119 -4.86 -8.28 4.65
C ASN A 119 -5.32 -9.49 3.83
N TYR A 120 -4.46 -10.51 3.69
CA TYR A 120 -4.74 -11.66 2.83
C TYR A 120 -6.05 -12.37 3.18
N GLU A 121 -6.30 -12.64 4.46
CA GLU A 121 -7.48 -13.41 4.89
C GLU A 121 -8.78 -12.65 4.57
N ARG A 122 -8.84 -11.36 4.89
CA ARG A 122 -10.03 -10.54 4.61
C ARG A 122 -10.24 -10.33 3.11
N LEU A 123 -9.16 -10.13 2.35
CA LEU A 123 -9.25 -10.01 0.90
C LEU A 123 -9.66 -11.32 0.26
N LEU A 124 -9.23 -12.47 0.79
CA LEU A 124 -9.64 -13.78 0.29
C LEU A 124 -11.17 -13.93 0.36
N GLU A 125 -11.79 -13.55 1.47
CA GLU A 125 -13.26 -13.55 1.61
C GLU A 125 -13.95 -12.69 0.54
N VAL A 126 -13.47 -11.44 0.37
CA VAL A 126 -14.02 -10.50 -0.63
C VAL A 126 -13.88 -11.05 -2.04
N VAL A 127 -12.67 -11.49 -2.40
CA VAL A 127 -12.37 -11.88 -3.79
C VAL A 127 -13.02 -13.20 -4.17
N MET A 128 -13.30 -14.10 -3.22
CA MET A 128 -13.99 -15.36 -3.51
C MET A 128 -15.50 -15.18 -3.68
N ALA A 129 -16.08 -14.10 -3.12
CA ALA A 129 -17.48 -13.73 -3.31
C ALA A 129 -17.76 -13.06 -4.67
N LEU A 130 -16.72 -12.51 -5.32
CA LEU A 130 -16.83 -12.02 -6.70
C LEU A 130 -17.13 -13.18 -7.66
N PRO A 131 -17.81 -12.93 -8.81
CA PRO A 131 -18.05 -13.95 -9.83
C PRO A 131 -16.77 -14.69 -10.23
#